data_AF-A0A244EH66-F1
#
_entry.id   AF-A0A244EH66-F1
#
_cell.length_a   1.000
_cell.length_b   1.000
_cell.length_c   1.000
_cell.angle_alpha   90.00
_cell.angle_beta   90.00
_cell.angle_gamma   90.00
#
_symmetry.space_group_name_H-M   'P 1'
#
loop_
_entity.id
_entity.type
_entity.pdbx_description
1 polymer ?
#
loop_
_entity_poly.entity_id
_entity_poly.type
_entity_poly.pdbx_seq_one_letter_code
_entity_poly.pdbx_strand_id
1 'polypeptide(L)'
;MDCHGAKGNGHMFHDDGKGMRIAGPNIGPGPGNVVASYKPEDWVRAIRHGVAPGGRPLMVMPSEDYNRLTDEDLAALVGYIRHLAPTEGGAAVVELPLPVRALYGFGFIHDAAGEIDHALPPMPTPRPLFLRMKNRIDSSHLFRATPDS
;
A
#
# COMPACT_ATOMS: atom_id res chain seq x y z
N MET A 1 1.21 -10.57 6.73
CA MET A 1 1.55 -9.32 7.45
C MET A 1 2.80 -9.62 8.27
N ASP A 2 3.91 -9.88 7.59
CA ASP A 2 5.12 -10.33 8.28
C ASP A 2 5.96 -9.12 8.71
N CYS A 3 6.15 -8.13 7.84
CA CYS A 3 6.94 -6.92 8.17
C CYS A 3 6.31 -6.05 9.27
N HIS A 4 4.98 -5.99 9.36
CA HIS A 4 4.26 -5.21 10.38
C HIS A 4 3.74 -6.07 11.54
N GLY A 5 4.09 -7.36 11.57
CA GLY A 5 3.58 -8.32 12.53
C GLY A 5 2.12 -8.70 12.30
N ALA A 6 1.74 -9.89 12.77
CA ALA A 6 0.39 -10.45 12.55
C ALA A 6 -0.74 -9.56 13.12
N LYS A 7 -0.45 -8.76 14.14
CA LYS A 7 -1.40 -7.82 14.77
C LYS A 7 -1.23 -6.37 14.28
N GLY A 8 -0.34 -6.12 13.32
CA GLY A 8 -0.02 -4.78 12.84
C GLY A 8 0.74 -3.91 13.84
N ASN A 9 1.28 -4.48 14.92
CA ASN A 9 1.96 -3.74 15.99
C ASN A 9 3.47 -3.57 15.77
N GLY A 10 3.94 -3.88 14.56
CA GLY A 10 5.35 -3.84 14.18
C GLY A 10 6.07 -5.16 14.45
N HIS A 11 7.09 -5.46 13.64
CA HIS A 11 7.87 -6.69 13.77
C HIS A 11 9.29 -6.49 13.23
N MET A 12 10.29 -6.92 14.01
CA MET A 12 11.66 -7.07 13.53
C MET A 12 11.73 -8.33 12.69
N PHE A 13 11.83 -8.18 11.37
CA PHE A 13 11.87 -9.30 10.43
C PHE A 13 13.29 -9.57 9.92
N HIS A 14 14.22 -8.63 10.13
CA HIS A 14 15.61 -8.82 9.77
C HIS A 14 16.54 -8.31 10.88
N ASP A 15 17.38 -9.20 11.41
CA ASP A 15 18.47 -8.86 12.32
C ASP A 15 19.63 -9.84 12.03
N ASP A 16 20.72 -9.32 11.48
CA ASP A 16 21.88 -10.14 11.11
C ASP A 16 22.95 -10.23 12.21
N GLY A 17 22.75 -9.56 13.35
CA GLY A 17 23.71 -9.46 14.45
C GLY A 17 25.02 -8.74 14.11
N LYS A 18 25.14 -8.19 12.89
CA LYS A 18 26.33 -7.49 12.36
C LYS A 18 26.06 -6.00 12.12
N GLY A 19 24.93 -5.50 12.62
CA GLY A 19 24.53 -4.10 12.55
C GLY A 19 23.49 -3.79 11.48
N MET A 20 22.90 -4.80 10.83
CA MET A 20 21.71 -4.62 9.98
C MET A 20 20.45 -5.06 10.73
N ARG A 21 19.57 -4.10 11.00
CA ARG A 21 18.31 -4.34 11.72
C ARG A 21 17.16 -3.63 11.03
N ILE A 22 16.13 -4.39 10.66
CA ILE A 22 14.97 -3.87 9.94
C ILE A 22 13.69 -4.36 10.61
N ALA A 23 12.91 -3.40 11.08
CA ALA A 23 11.58 -3.62 11.65
C ALA A 23 10.54 -2.72 11.01
N GLY A 24 9.40 -3.31 10.64
CA GLY A 24 8.23 -2.52 10.25
C GLY A 24 7.58 -1.88 11.47
N PRO A 25 7.03 -0.66 11.32
CA PRO A 25 6.38 0.06 12.41
C PRO A 25 5.01 -0.51 12.78
N ASN A 26 4.51 -0.10 13.95
CA ASN A 26 3.11 -0.26 14.34
C ASN A 26 2.19 0.59 13.46
N ILE A 27 1.32 -0.08 12.70
CA ILE A 27 0.30 0.50 11.83
C ILE A 27 -1.13 0.27 12.36
N GLY A 28 -1.28 -0.51 13.43
CA GLY A 28 -2.56 -0.77 14.08
C GLY A 28 -3.02 0.40 14.96
N PRO A 29 -4.23 0.35 15.55
CA PRO A 29 -4.77 1.47 16.33
C PRO A 29 -4.21 1.59 17.75
N GLY A 30 -3.31 0.69 18.18
CA GLY A 30 -2.76 0.68 19.54
C GLY A 30 -1.73 1.78 19.82
N PRO A 31 -1.25 1.91 21.07
CA PRO A 31 -0.22 2.88 21.43
C PRO A 31 1.07 2.72 20.64
N GLY A 32 1.71 3.85 20.29
CA GLY A 32 2.96 3.86 19.53
C GLY A 32 2.78 3.68 18.01
N ASN A 33 1.54 3.74 17.50
CA ASN A 33 1.31 3.61 16.07
C ASN A 33 1.77 4.86 15.30
N VAL A 34 2.42 4.64 14.16
CA VAL A 34 3.02 5.71 13.34
C VAL A 34 2.02 6.34 12.38
N VAL A 35 0.80 5.79 12.30
CA VAL A 35 -0.25 6.17 11.36
C VAL A 35 -1.41 6.91 12.04
N ALA A 36 -1.27 7.30 13.31
CA ALA A 36 -2.35 7.90 14.10
C ALA A 36 -2.85 9.20 13.46
N SER A 37 -1.94 9.96 12.88
CA SER A 37 -2.21 11.23 12.20
C SER A 37 -2.39 11.09 10.69
N TYR A 38 -2.34 9.87 10.14
CA TYR A 38 -2.46 9.67 8.69
C TYR A 38 -3.87 10.03 8.24
N LYS A 39 -3.93 10.97 7.31
CA LYS A 39 -5.14 11.27 6.57
C LYS A 39 -5.29 10.31 5.38
N PRO A 40 -6.45 10.27 4.70
CA PRO A 40 -6.66 9.35 3.57
C PRO A 40 -5.60 9.48 2.47
N GLU A 41 -5.16 10.70 2.16
CA GLU A 41 -4.12 10.91 1.14
C GLU A 41 -2.73 10.43 1.59
N ASP A 42 -2.43 10.48 2.88
CA ASP A 42 -1.20 9.90 3.43
C ASP A 42 -1.15 8.37 3.26
N TRP A 43 -2.30 7.69 3.38
CA TRP A 43 -2.39 6.25 3.10
C TRP A 43 -2.13 5.95 1.63
N VAL A 44 -2.70 6.74 0.71
CA VAL A 44 -2.43 6.63 -0.73
C VAL A 44 -0.94 6.82 -1.00
N ARG A 45 -0.34 7.89 -0.43
CA ARG A 45 1.07 8.23 -0.63
C ARG A 45 2.01 7.16 -0.10
N ALA A 46 1.73 6.65 1.09
CA ALA A 46 2.54 5.60 1.69
C ALA A 46 2.43 4.30 0.91
N ILE A 47 1.20 3.84 0.62
CA ILE A 47 0.97 2.51 0.06
C ILE A 47 1.28 2.45 -1.44
N ARG A 48 0.83 3.42 -2.23
CA ARG A 48 0.99 3.37 -3.69
C ARG A 48 2.26 4.02 -4.20
N HIS A 49 2.89 4.86 -3.39
CA HIS A 49 4.04 5.64 -3.85
C HIS A 49 5.27 5.46 -2.97
N GLY A 50 5.19 4.72 -1.86
CA GLY A 50 6.33 4.54 -0.98
C GLY A 50 6.80 5.83 -0.31
N VAL A 51 5.90 6.80 -0.10
CA VAL A 51 6.26 8.12 0.44
C VAL A 51 5.47 8.41 1.72
N ALA A 52 6.19 8.58 2.82
CA ALA A 52 5.64 8.94 4.12
C ALA A 52 5.05 10.37 4.12
N PRO A 53 4.20 10.72 5.09
CA PRO A 53 3.89 12.12 5.39
C PRO A 53 5.19 12.92 5.56
N GLY A 54 5.25 14.09 4.92
CA GLY A 54 6.47 14.91 4.88
C GLY A 54 7.43 14.60 3.74
N GLY A 55 7.10 13.66 2.83
CA GLY A 55 7.83 13.45 1.58
C GLY A 55 9.05 12.54 1.68
N ARG A 56 9.27 11.90 2.84
CA ARG A 56 10.38 10.96 3.02
C ARG A 56 10.05 9.61 2.36
N PRO A 57 10.98 8.99 1.62
CA PRO A 57 10.80 7.64 1.10
C PRO A 57 10.68 6.58 2.21
N LEU A 58 9.83 5.59 1.98
CA LEU A 58 9.60 4.44 2.86
C LEU A 58 10.54 3.31 2.48
N MET A 59 11.65 3.23 3.20
CA MET A 59 12.63 2.17 3.05
C MET A 59 12.03 0.80 3.35
N VAL A 60 12.33 -0.19 2.51
CA VAL A 60 11.93 -1.61 2.66
C VAL A 60 10.42 -1.87 2.53
N MET A 61 9.60 -0.83 2.34
CA MET A 61 8.19 -1.01 2.01
C MET A 61 8.05 -1.28 0.50
N PRO A 62 7.49 -2.44 0.09
CA PRO A 62 7.38 -2.81 -1.33
C PRO A 62 6.17 -2.12 -1.99
N SER A 63 6.24 -0.81 -2.17
CA SER A 63 5.12 -0.04 -2.73
C SER A 63 4.92 -0.28 -4.22
N GLU A 64 5.95 -0.74 -4.92
CA GLU A 64 5.94 -1.17 -6.31
C GLU A 64 4.92 -2.30 -6.55
N ASP A 65 4.71 -3.17 -5.57
CA ASP A 65 3.72 -4.25 -5.63
C ASP A 65 2.29 -3.75 -5.37
N TYR A 66 2.14 -2.60 -4.73
CA TYR A 66 0.86 -2.04 -4.29
C TYR A 66 0.44 -0.78 -5.06
N ASN A 67 1.32 -0.22 -5.90
CA ASN A 67 1.10 1.04 -6.63
C ASN A 67 -0.13 1.01 -7.55
N ARG A 68 -0.57 -0.18 -7.97
CA ARG A 68 -1.73 -0.38 -8.84
C ARG A 68 -3.03 -0.69 -8.09
N LEU A 69 -3.06 -0.78 -6.76
CA LEU A 69 -4.29 -1.07 -6.01
C LEU A 69 -5.44 -0.14 -6.43
N THR A 70 -6.65 -0.66 -6.60
CA THR A 70 -7.85 0.16 -6.83
C THR A 70 -8.17 1.00 -5.58
N ASP A 71 -8.99 2.03 -5.71
CA ASP A 71 -9.38 2.86 -4.56
C ASP A 71 -10.17 2.05 -3.53
N GLU A 72 -10.96 1.11 -3.99
CA GLU A 72 -11.75 0.20 -3.17
C GLU A 72 -10.86 -0.80 -2.43
N ASP A 73 -9.87 -1.40 -3.09
CA ASP A 73 -8.94 -2.33 -2.44
C ASP A 73 -8.08 -1.61 -1.40
N LEU A 74 -7.62 -0.40 -1.72
CA LEU A 74 -6.87 0.44 -0.78
C LEU A 74 -7.74 0.82 0.43
N ALA A 75 -8.98 1.25 0.20
CA ALA A 75 -9.91 1.59 1.27
C ALA A 75 -10.24 0.38 2.15
N ALA A 76 -10.42 -0.79 1.55
CA ALA A 76 -10.64 -2.04 2.27
C ALA A 76 -9.43 -2.45 3.12
N LEU A 77 -8.21 -2.32 2.57
CA LEU A 77 -6.97 -2.58 3.29
C LEU A 77 -6.78 -1.64 4.48
N VAL A 78 -6.95 -0.33 4.28
CA VAL A 78 -6.87 0.67 5.36
C VAL A 78 -7.97 0.43 6.39
N GLY A 79 -9.17 0.08 5.94
CA GLY A 79 -10.28 -0.31 6.81
C GLY A 79 -9.91 -1.51 7.69
N TYR A 80 -9.35 -2.57 7.11
CA TYR A 80 -8.89 -3.74 7.85
C TYR A 80 -7.84 -3.38 8.90
N ILE A 81 -6.82 -2.61 8.54
CA ILE A 81 -5.75 -2.16 9.46
C ILE A 81 -6.33 -1.40 10.65
N ARG A 82 -7.28 -0.49 10.40
CA ARG A 82 -7.94 0.31 11.46
C ARG A 82 -8.82 -0.52 12.39
N HIS A 83 -9.29 -1.69 11.96
CA HIS A 83 -10.12 -2.60 12.76
C HIS A 83 -9.30 -3.67 13.50
N LEU A 84 -7.96 -3.65 13.39
CA LEU A 84 -7.11 -4.56 14.16
C LEU A 84 -7.27 -4.31 15.66
N ALA A 85 -7.06 -5.36 16.46
CA ALA A 85 -7.10 -5.24 17.91
C ALA A 85 -5.99 -4.29 18.38
N PRO A 86 -6.30 -3.25 19.19
CA PRO A 86 -5.30 -2.34 19.73
C PRO A 86 -4.23 -3.12 20.50
N THR A 87 -2.98 -3.03 20.04
CA THR A 87 -1.83 -3.69 20.65
C THR A 87 -0.68 -2.69 20.72
N GLU A 88 0.08 -2.71 21.81
CA GLU A 88 1.29 -1.89 21.92
C GLU A 88 2.32 -2.27 20.87
N GLY A 89 2.96 -1.26 20.29
CA GLY A 89 3.93 -1.43 19.22
C GLY A 89 4.92 -0.28 19.15
N GLY A 90 5.84 -0.36 18.18
CA GLY A 90 6.98 0.55 18.08
C GLY A 90 7.13 1.24 16.73
N ALA A 91 8.10 2.16 16.65
CA ALA A 91 8.48 2.83 15.42
C ALA A 91 9.24 1.89 14.47
N ALA A 92 9.39 2.32 13.22
CA ALA A 92 10.21 1.61 12.24
C ALA A 92 11.67 1.61 12.69
N VAL A 93 12.36 0.49 12.49
CA VAL A 93 13.82 0.39 12.66
C VAL A 93 14.42 0.13 11.30
N VAL A 94 15.35 0.98 10.88
CA VAL A 94 16.13 0.79 9.65
C VAL A 94 17.57 1.15 9.99
N GLU A 95 18.26 0.20 10.61
CA GLU A 95 19.69 0.28 10.89
C GLU A 95 20.41 -0.47 9.79
N LEU A 96 21.20 0.26 9.00
CA LEU A 96 21.98 -0.29 7.91
C LEU A 96 23.48 -0.13 8.23
N PRO A 97 24.32 -1.14 7.95
CA PRO A 97 25.77 -1.02 8.06
C PRO A 97 26.29 0.14 7.19
N LEU A 98 27.38 0.80 7.62
CA LEU A 98 27.95 1.94 6.89
C LEU A 98 28.18 1.69 5.39
N PRO A 99 28.69 0.52 4.95
CA PRO A 99 28.83 0.25 3.52
C PRO A 99 27.49 0.25 2.76
N VAL A 100 26.44 -0.32 3.36
CA VAL A 100 25.09 -0.37 2.76
C VAL A 100 24.47 1.03 2.72
N ARG A 101 24.66 1.82 3.78
CA ARG A 101 24.20 3.23 3.81
C ARG A 101 24.89 4.07 2.73
N ALA A 102 26.19 3.87 2.52
CA ALA A 102 26.91 4.54 1.46
C ALA A 102 26.33 4.15 0.09
N LEU A 103 26.12 2.85 -0.14
CA LEU A 103 25.55 2.34 -1.39
C LEU A 103 24.15 2.92 -1.70
N TYR A 104 23.28 3.02 -0.68
CA TYR A 104 21.99 3.69 -0.78
C TYR A 104 22.13 5.19 -1.08
N GLY A 105 23.01 5.90 -0.35
CA GLY A 105 23.24 7.33 -0.56
C GLY A 105 23.84 7.68 -1.93
N PHE A 106 24.57 6.74 -2.54
CA PHE A 106 25.09 6.86 -3.90
C PHE A 106 24.10 6.38 -4.99
N GLY A 107 22.90 5.94 -4.62
CA GLY A 107 21.85 5.54 -5.57
C GLY A 107 22.07 4.18 -6.23
N PHE A 108 22.86 3.29 -5.64
CA PHE A 108 23.00 1.91 -6.13
C PHE A 108 21.94 0.96 -5.54
N ILE A 109 21.25 1.40 -4.49
CA ILE A 109 20.06 0.76 -3.94
C ILE A 109 18.94 1.79 -4.05
N HIS A 110 17.88 1.45 -4.79
CA HIS A 110 16.70 2.29 -4.89
C HIS A 110 15.63 1.80 -3.91
N ASP A 111 14.83 2.75 -3.41
CA ASP A 111 13.57 2.43 -2.76
C ASP A 111 12.42 2.56 -3.77
N ALA A 112 11.26 1.99 -3.40
CA ALA A 112 10.06 1.97 -4.22
C ALA A 112 9.69 3.36 -4.77
N ALA A 113 9.87 4.42 -3.98
CA ALA A 113 9.52 5.77 -4.42
C ALA A 113 10.41 6.27 -5.56
N GLY A 114 11.66 5.80 -5.65
CA GLY A 114 12.55 6.12 -6.76
C GLY A 114 12.19 5.40 -8.07
N GLU A 115 11.52 4.25 -7.98
CA GLU A 115 11.21 3.40 -9.14
C GLU A 115 9.78 3.58 -9.67
N ILE A 116 8.84 4.00 -8.82
CA ILE A 116 7.43 4.15 -9.18
C ILE A 116 7.20 5.39 -10.05
N ASP A 117 6.52 5.22 -11.19
CA ASP A 117 5.93 6.34 -11.91
C ASP A 117 4.71 6.89 -11.16
N HIS A 118 4.93 7.98 -10.43
CA HIS A 118 3.92 8.63 -9.61
C HIS A 118 2.79 9.30 -10.40
N ALA A 119 2.93 9.47 -11.72
CA ALA A 119 1.88 10.07 -12.56
C ALA A 119 0.83 9.05 -13.01
N LEU A 120 1.08 7.75 -12.86
CA LEU A 120 0.14 6.73 -13.29
C LEU A 120 -1.12 6.72 -12.40
N PRO A 121 -2.33 6.76 -13.01
CA PRO A 121 -3.56 6.64 -12.25
C PRO A 121 -3.69 5.22 -11.67
N PRO A 122 -4.40 5.05 -10.53
CA PRO A 122 -4.69 3.73 -9.98
C PRO A 122 -5.45 2.87 -10.99
N MET A 123 -5.48 1.55 -10.77
CA MET A 123 -6.32 0.70 -11.61
C MET A 123 -7.79 1.12 -11.48
N PRO A 124 -8.51 1.23 -12.60
CA PRO A 124 -9.93 1.52 -12.54
C PRO A 124 -10.64 0.37 -11.84
N THR A 125 -11.58 0.71 -10.97
CA THR A 125 -12.38 -0.30 -10.29
C THR A 125 -13.14 -1.14 -11.31
N PRO A 126 -13.09 -2.49 -11.22
CA PRO A 126 -13.94 -3.32 -12.05
C PRO A 126 -15.40 -2.94 -11.85
N ARG A 127 -16.12 -2.64 -12.94
CA ARG A 127 -17.56 -2.40 -12.86
C ARG A 127 -18.23 -3.63 -12.24
N PRO A 128 -19.12 -3.43 -11.26
CA PRO A 128 -19.75 -4.55 -10.59
C PRO A 128 -20.57 -5.37 -11.59
N LEU A 129 -20.55 -6.70 -11.43
CA LEU A 129 -21.06 -7.65 -12.40
C LEU A 129 -22.55 -7.40 -12.73
N PHE A 130 -23.33 -6.92 -11.76
CA PHE A 130 -24.74 -6.57 -11.95
C PHE A 130 -24.94 -5.44 -12.98
N LEU A 131 -24.04 -4.45 -13.02
CA LEU A 131 -24.12 -3.33 -13.95
C LEU A 131 -23.71 -3.77 -15.36
N ARG A 132 -22.74 -4.69 -15.45
CA ARG A 132 -22.33 -5.33 -16.70
C ARG A 132 -23.44 -6.20 -17.30
N MET A 133 -24.24 -6.87 -16.46
CA MET A 133 -25.36 -7.70 -16.89
C MET A 133 -26.54 -6.86 -17.36
N LYS A 134 -26.91 -5.79 -16.63
CA LYS A 134 -27.98 -4.85 -17.05
C LYS A 134 -27.70 -4.25 -18.42
N ASN A 135 -26.47 -3.80 -18.67
CA ASN A 135 -26.09 -3.20 -19.96
C ASN A 135 -26.11 -4.22 -21.12
N ARG A 136 -25.80 -5.49 -20.83
CA ARG A 136 -25.88 -6.59 -21.81
C ARG A 136 -27.34 -6.95 -22.13
N ILE A 137 -28.23 -6.96 -21.12
CA ILE A 137 -29.66 -7.24 -21.30
C ILE A 137 -30.35 -6.13 -22.09
N ASP A 138 -30.02 -4.86 -21.82
CA ASP A 138 -30.53 -3.70 -22.54
C ASP A 138 -30.09 -3.72 -24.03
N SER A 139 -28.80 -4.00 -24.27
CA SER A 139 -28.25 -4.11 -25.63
C SER A 139 -28.82 -5.29 -26.45
N SER A 140 -29.34 -6.33 -25.80
CA SER A 140 -29.99 -7.47 -26.48
C SER A 140 -31.46 -7.26 -26.83
N HIS A 141 -32.10 -6.20 -26.32
CA HIS A 141 -33.50 -5.86 -26.67
C HIS A 141 -33.62 -4.86 -27.83
N LEU A 142 -32.52 -4.25 -28.29
CA LEU A 142 -32.53 -3.34 -29.44
C LEU A 142 -32.48 -4.05 -30.82
N PHE A 143 -32.41 -5.39 -30.88
CA PHE A 143 -32.26 -6.14 -32.13
C PHE A 143 -33.49 -6.99 -32.48
N ARG A 144 -34.69 -6.41 -32.46
CA ARG A 144 -35.87 -7.05 -33.09
C ARG A 144 -36.97 -6.05 -33.46
N ALA A 145 -36.70 -5.19 -34.44
CA ALA A 145 -37.75 -4.48 -35.16
C ALA A 145 -37.29 -4.14 -36.58
N THR A 146 -37.53 -5.06 -37.51
CA THR A 146 -37.73 -4.72 -38.93
C THR A 146 -39.07 -5.36 -39.35
N PRO A 147 -40.07 -4.58 -39.80
CA PRO A 147 -41.39 -5.08 -40.13
C PRO A 147 -41.45 -5.71 -41.53
N ASP A 148 -42.49 -6.53 -41.70
CA ASP A 148 -42.99 -7.24 -42.88
C ASP A 148 -42.74 -6.59 -44.26
N SER A 149 -42.43 -7.43 -45.26
CA SER A 149 -42.97 -7.42 -46.64
C SER A 149 -42.57 -8.69 -47.39
#